data_AF-A0A9E2TNH5-F1
#
_entry.id   AF-A0A9E2TNH5-F1
#
_cell.length_a   1.000
_cell.length_b   1.000
_cell.length_c   1.000
_cell.angle_alpha   90.00
_cell.angle_beta   90.00
_cell.angle_gamma   90.00
#
_symmetry.space_group_name_H-M   'P 1'
#
loop_
_entity.id
_entity.type
_entity.pdbx_description
1 polymer ?
#
loop_
_entity_poly.entity_id
_entity_poly.type
_entity_poly.pdbx_seq_one_letter_code
_entity_poly.pdbx_strand_id
1 'polypeptide(L)' 'MYVCLCKGLTESDVRAAGRQGFLTRRQLIAEFGLRENGCCGRCARNIHELVTLAKSQLDSVCPDPISS' A
#
# COMPACT_ATOMS: atom_id res chain seq x y z
N MET A 1 1.02 -7.78 -9.51
CA MET A 1 2.36 -7.50 -10.08
C MET A 1 3.34 -7.16 -8.96
N TYR A 2 4.67 -7.28 -9.18
CA TYR A 2 5.68 -6.75 -8.26
C TYR A 2 5.79 -5.22 -8.41
N VAL A 3 5.79 -4.52 -7.28
CA VAL A 3 5.96 -3.07 -7.18
C VAL A 3 7.36 -2.66 -6.72
N CYS A 4 8.02 -3.48 -5.89
CA CYS A 4 9.42 -3.29 -5.53
C CYS A 4 10.20 -4.61 -5.59
N LEU A 5 11.12 -4.71 -6.53
CA LEU A 5 11.97 -5.90 -6.68
C LEU A 5 12.99 -6.04 -5.54
N CYS A 6 13.50 -4.94 -4.99
CA CYS A 6 14.47 -4.98 -3.89
C CYS A 6 13.90 -5.63 -2.61
N LYS A 7 12.58 -5.52 -2.41
CA LYS A 7 11.87 -6.01 -1.22
C LYS A 7 10.89 -7.14 -1.53
N GLY A 8 10.81 -7.60 -2.79
CA GLY A 8 9.81 -8.58 -3.21
C GLY A 8 8.36 -8.12 -3.01
N LEU A 9 8.10 -6.81 -2.98
CA LEU A 9 6.79 -6.25 -2.67
C LEU A 9 5.85 -6.35 -3.87
N THR A 10 4.65 -6.88 -3.67
CA THR A 10 3.59 -6.99 -4.68
C THR A 10 2.45 -6.01 -4.42
N GLU A 11 1.58 -5.84 -5.42
CA GLU A 11 0.35 -5.08 -5.26
C GLU A 11 -0.57 -5.66 -4.18
N SER A 12 -0.59 -6.99 -4.02
CA SER A 12 -1.38 -7.67 -3.00
C SER A 12 -0.93 -7.30 -1.59
N ASP A 13 0.38 -7.16 -1.39
CA ASP A 13 0.97 -6.73 -0.11
C ASP A 13 0.58 -5.29 0.21
N VAL A 14 0.61 -4.40 -0.79
CA VAL A 14 0.19 -3.01 -0.63
C VAL A 14 -1.29 -2.91 -0.27
N ARG A 15 -2.14 -3.71 -0.91
CA ARG A 15 -3.57 -3.83 -0.56
C ARG A 15 -3.75 -4.38 0.86
N ALA A 16 -2.94 -5.34 1.28
CA ALA A 16 -2.96 -5.89 2.64
C ALA A 16 -2.55 -4.87 3.69
N ALA A 17 -1.53 -4.04 3.42
CA ALA A 17 -1.14 -2.93 4.29
C ALA A 17 -2.25 -1.87 4.39
N GLY A 18 -2.95 -1.59 3.28
CA GLY A 18 -4.12 -0.71 3.29
C GLY A 18 -5.22 -1.19 4.24
N ARG A 19 -5.54 -2.49 4.24
CA ARG A 19 -6.51 -3.11 5.19
C ARG A 19 -6.05 -3.03 6.65
N GLN A 20 -4.75 -2.94 6.89
CA GLN A 20 -4.16 -2.77 8.23
C GLN A 20 -4.09 -1.29 8.66
N GLY A 21 -4.52 -0.35 7.81
CA GLY A 21 -4.56 1.08 8.13
C GLY A 21 -3.33 1.88 7.70
N PHE A 22 -2.40 1.29 6.94
CA PHE A 22 -1.27 2.02 6.36
C PHE A 22 -1.71 2.79 5.11
N LEU A 23 -2.19 4.03 5.31
CA LEU A 23 -2.87 4.82 4.26
C LEU A 23 -2.12 6.10 3.86
N THR A 24 -0.92 6.31 4.41
CA THR A 24 -0.09 7.49 4.12
C THR A 24 1.25 7.10 3.54
N ARG A 25 1.87 8.03 2.80
CA ARG A 25 3.20 7.84 2.19
C ARG A 25 4.25 7.43 3.24
N ARG A 26 4.26 8.11 4.39
CA ARG A 26 5.24 7.87 5.46
C ARG A 26 5.06 6.49 6.08
N GLN A 27 3.81 6.08 6.31
CA GLN A 27 3.49 4.73 6.79
C GLN A 27 3.98 3.65 5.82
N LEU A 28 3.63 3.75 4.53
CA LEU A 28 4.03 2.73 3.54
C LEU A 28 5.55 2.69 3.29
N ILE A 29 6.24 3.84 3.33
CA ILE A 29 7.71 3.87 3.22
C ILE A 29 8.37 3.16 4.40
N ALA A 30 7.86 3.39 5.61
CA ALA A 30 8.39 2.78 6.83
C ALA A 30 8.07 1.28 6.85
N GLU A 31 6.81 0.91 6.62
CA GLU A 31 6.33 -0.49 6.64
C GLU A 31 7.11 -1.39 5.68
N PHE A 32 7.34 -0.92 4.46
CA PHE A 32 8.04 -1.72 3.44
C PHE A 32 9.54 -1.42 3.34
N GLY A 33 10.08 -0.55 4.19
CA GLY A 33 11.49 -0.20 4.17
C GLY A 33 11.98 0.36 2.83
N LEU A 34 11.16 1.13 2.12
CA LEU A 34 11.42 1.52 0.72
C LEU A 34 12.60 2.48 0.54
N ARG A 35 13.14 3.03 1.64
CA ARG A 35 14.30 3.92 1.68
C ARG A 35 15.43 3.42 2.58
N GLU A 36 15.31 2.19 3.07
CA GLU A 36 16.35 1.57 3.89
C GLU A 36 17.52 1.08 3.03
N ASN A 37 18.65 0.83 3.68
CA ASN A 37 19.81 0.20 3.06
C ASN A 37 19.40 -1.10 2.36
N GLY A 38 19.89 -1.31 1.13
CA GLY A 38 19.51 -2.45 0.29
C GLY A 38 18.27 -2.25 -0.59
N CYS A 39 17.59 -1.10 -0.50
CA CYS A 39 16.54 -0.71 -1.46
C CYS A 39 17.01 0.40 -2.40
N CYS A 40 16.78 0.26 -3.70
CA CYS A 40 17.17 1.28 -4.70
C CYS A 40 16.33 2.56 -4.65
N GLY A 41 15.22 2.57 -3.89
CA GLY A 41 14.34 3.73 -3.71
C GLY A 41 13.49 4.12 -4.93
N ARG A 42 13.54 3.39 -6.05
CA ARG A 42 12.76 3.69 -7.25
C ARG A 42 11.25 3.63 -7.00
N CYS A 43 10.79 2.61 -6.29
CA CYS A 43 9.38 2.46 -5.90
C CYS A 43 8.89 3.60 -4.99
N ALA A 44 9.77 4.19 -4.17
CA ALA A 44 9.42 5.32 -3.32
C ALA A 44 9.18 6.62 -4.10
N ARG A 45 9.66 6.74 -5.34
CA ARG A 45 9.36 7.89 -6.22
C ARG A 45 7.89 7.92 -6.62
N ASN A 46 7.29 6.76 -6.83
CA ASN A 46 5.88 6.60 -7.21
C ASN A 46 5.01 6.21 -6.00
N ILE A 47 5.38 6.64 -4.79
CA ILE A 47 4.67 6.29 -3.54
C ILE A 47 3.17 6.68 -3.55
N HIS A 48 2.78 7.65 -4.37
CA HIS A 48 1.37 8.04 -4.52
C HIS A 48 0.51 6.93 -5.13
N GLU A 49 1.03 6.18 -6.10
CA GLU A 49 0.33 5.03 -6.68
C GLU A 49 0.13 3.93 -5.63
N LEU A 50 1.14 3.71 -4.80
CA LEU A 50 1.09 2.82 -3.65
C LEU A 50 0.01 3.23 -2.63
N VAL A 51 -0.10 4.53 -2.34
CA VAL A 51 -1.15 5.06 -1.45
C VAL A 51 -2.54 4.87 -2.07
N THR A 52 -2.71 5.17 -3.36
CA THR A 52 -3.99 4.95 -4.07
C THR A 52 -4.36 3.47 -4.06
N LEU A 53 -3.40 2.59 -4.30
CA LEU A 53 -3.59 1.15 -4.28
C LEU A 53 -3.97 0.63 -2.89
N ALA A 54 -3.31 1.11 -1.83
CA ALA A 54 -3.66 0.79 -0.45
C ALA A 54 -5.09 1.26 -0.10
N LYS A 55 -5.51 2.42 -0.61
CA LYS A 55 -6.86 2.97 -0.40
C LYS A 55 -7.95 2.30 -1.21
N SER A 56 -7.62 1.68 -2.34
CA SER A 56 -8.61 1.09 -3.26
C SER A 56 -9.49 0.01 -2.63
N GLN A 57 -9.11 -0.53 -1.48
CA GLN A 57 -9.90 -1.54 -0.75
C GLN A 57 -10.88 -0.96 0.28
N LEU A 58 -10.75 0.33 0.62
CA LEU A 58 -11.67 1.02 1.53
C LEU A 58 -12.96 1.45 0.81
N ASP A 59 -12.88 1.66 -0.51
CA ASP A 59 -14.01 2.07 -1.34
C ASP A 59 -15.02 0.93 -1.60
N SER A 60 -14.62 -0.33 -1.35
CA SER A 60 -15.47 -1.52 -1.58
C SER A 60 -16.17 -2.04 -0.33
N VAL A 61 -16.06 -1.36 0.82
CA VAL A 61 -16.75 -1.77 2.06
C VAL A 61 -17.88 -0.79 2.37
N CYS A 62 -18.97 -0.92 1.61
CA CYS A 62 -20.31 -0.60 2.11
C CYS A 62 -21.00 -1.94 2.43
N PRO A 63 -21.23 -2.32 3.69
CA PRO A 63 -22.41 -3.11 4.00
C PRO A 63 -23.60 -2.16 3.89
N ASP A 64 -24.54 -2.48 3.00
CA ASP A 64 -25.81 -1.77 2.87
C ASP A 64 -26.49 -1.58 4.24
N PRO A 65 -27.15 -0.43 4.50
CA PRO A 65 -27.99 -0.32 5.67
C PRO A 65 -29.14 -1.32 5.53
N ILE A 66 -29.19 -2.31 6.43
CA ILE A 66 -30.36 -3.16 6.61
C ILE A 66 -31.52 -2.23 7.01
N SER A 67 -32.43 -1.97 6.08
CA SER A 67 -33.75 -1.45 6.39
C SER A 67 -34.55 -2.53 7.12
N SER A 68 -35.00 -2.24 8.33
CA SER A 68 -36.13 -2.89 9.00
C SER A 68 -36.88 -1.84 9.81
#